data_AF-A0A226EB94-F1
#
_entry.id   AF-A0A226EB94-F1
#
_cell.length_a   1.000
_cell.length_b   1.000
_cell.length_c   1.000
_cell.angle_alpha   90.00
_cell.angle_beta   90.00
_cell.angle_gamma   90.00
#
_symmetry.space_group_name_H-M   'P 1'
#
loop_
_entity.id
_entity.type
_entity.pdbx_description
1 polymer ?
#
loop_
_entity_poly.entity_id
_entity_poly.type
_entity_poly.pdbx_seq_one_letter_code
_entity_poly.pdbx_strand_id
1 'polypeptide(L)'
;MQILPLLSSNIPLVLRLSKRSIFLNQFPFTLKRGKFIITTSTKCQRLTAILAILLHFVVALKWVLDQWLYPKSPASPIWKYVLMYYCIIFFGAIGAFVVHISLLKEETVFLLNSALQVEQDSKMRGNSIVHKYYIVFVALSMMGIILMPIACFMFGLLRPCMPPTLTSVIYLKCKSWDDHVSTGIFFTTCGTILLYYFSLAAVATAAFGITIVLDYPTEVKLILIDLMKR
;
A
#
# COMPACT_ATOMS: atom_id res chain seq x y z
N MET A 1 -9.55 -24.38 -24.56
CA MET A 1 -9.22 -23.10 -23.90
C MET A 1 -10.52 -22.34 -23.71
N GLN A 2 -11.17 -22.49 -22.54
CA GLN A 2 -12.43 -21.80 -22.25
C GLN A 2 -12.14 -20.31 -22.05
N ILE A 3 -12.75 -19.47 -22.88
CA ILE A 3 -12.70 -18.01 -22.78
C ILE A 3 -13.39 -17.66 -21.46
N LEU A 4 -12.64 -17.10 -20.50
CA LEU A 4 -13.22 -16.57 -19.27
C LEU A 4 -14.38 -15.63 -19.65
N PRO A 5 -15.58 -15.75 -19.06
CA PRO A 5 -16.67 -14.83 -19.34
C PRO A 5 -16.17 -13.42 -19.08
N LEU A 6 -16.15 -12.59 -20.13
CA LEU A 6 -15.70 -11.21 -20.02
C LEU A 6 -16.56 -10.52 -18.97
N LEU A 7 -15.89 -9.93 -17.97
CA LEU A 7 -16.56 -9.11 -16.97
C LEU A 7 -17.31 -7.98 -17.69
N SER A 8 -18.60 -7.84 -17.40
CA SER A 8 -19.44 -6.78 -17.98
C SER A 8 -19.32 -5.44 -17.23
N SER A 9 -18.51 -5.39 -16.17
CA SER A 9 -18.35 -4.23 -15.29
C SER A 9 -17.06 -4.35 -14.45
N ASN A 10 -16.45 -3.21 -14.14
CA ASN A 10 -15.32 -3.07 -13.23
C ASN A 10 -15.74 -3.11 -11.75
N ILE A 11 -17.01 -2.83 -11.43
CA ILE A 11 -17.53 -2.79 -10.05
C ILE A 11 -17.10 -4.02 -9.21
N PRO A 12 -17.25 -5.28 -9.66
CA PRO A 12 -16.84 -6.43 -8.85
C PRO A 12 -15.34 -6.46 -8.54
N LEU A 13 -14.50 -6.02 -9.49
CA LEU A 13 -13.05 -5.93 -9.31
C LEU A 13 -12.71 -4.85 -8.29
N VAL A 14 -13.29 -3.66 -8.43
CA VAL A 14 -13.11 -2.51 -7.54
C VAL A 14 -13.53 -2.88 -6.12
N LEU A 15 -14.72 -3.46 -5.93
CA LEU A 15 -15.22 -3.84 -4.61
C LEU A 15 -14.36 -4.94 -3.97
N ARG A 16 -13.91 -5.93 -4.75
CA ARG A 16 -13.05 -7.02 -4.25
C ARG A 16 -11.67 -6.48 -3.84
N LEU A 17 -11.03 -5.67 -4.68
CA LEU A 17 -9.74 -5.06 -4.38
C LEU A 17 -9.84 -4.08 -3.20
N SER A 18 -10.89 -3.26 -3.16
CA SER A 18 -11.15 -2.33 -2.04
C SER A 18 -11.33 -3.08 -0.73
N LYS A 19 -12.13 -4.16 -0.71
CA LYS A 19 -12.30 -5.00 0.49
C LYS A 19 -10.97 -5.58 0.97
N ARG A 20 -10.10 -6.01 0.06
CA ARG A 20 -8.76 -6.52 0.40
C ARG A 20 -7.75 -5.43 0.75
N SER A 21 -7.93 -4.20 0.29
CA SER A 21 -6.98 -3.11 0.58
C SER A 21 -7.35 -2.38 1.87
N ILE A 22 -8.64 -2.33 2.22
CA ILE A 22 -9.15 -1.66 3.43
C ILE A 22 -9.21 -2.60 4.64
N PHE A 23 -8.92 -3.90 4.49
CA PHE A 23 -9.13 -4.87 5.58
C PHE A 23 -8.34 -4.59 6.87
N LEU A 24 -7.18 -3.94 6.75
CA LEU A 24 -6.38 -3.49 7.90
C LEU A 24 -6.97 -2.26 8.60
N ASN A 25 -8.05 -1.70 8.04
CA ASN A 25 -8.74 -0.52 8.50
C ASN A 25 -7.83 0.72 8.68
N GLN A 26 -6.83 0.87 7.80
CA GLN A 26 -5.90 2.01 7.81
C GLN A 26 -6.54 3.34 7.36
N PHE A 27 -7.76 3.31 6.82
CA PHE A 27 -8.48 4.47 6.30
C PHE A 27 -9.75 4.77 7.10
N PRO A 28 -10.29 6.01 7.05
CA PRO A 28 -11.52 6.40 7.75
C PRO A 28 -12.81 5.94 7.05
N PHE A 29 -12.75 4.94 6.17
CA PHE A 29 -13.92 4.40 5.47
C PHE A 29 -13.90 2.87 5.43
N THR A 30 -15.08 2.29 5.25
CA THR A 30 -15.30 0.86 5.09
C THR A 30 -16.30 0.59 3.98
N LEU A 31 -16.38 -0.65 3.52
CA LEU A 31 -17.30 -1.09 2.48
C LEU A 31 -18.50 -1.81 3.10
N LYS A 32 -19.68 -1.20 3.05
CA LYS A 32 -20.93 -1.79 3.57
C LYS A 32 -21.95 -1.91 2.45
N ARG A 33 -22.41 -3.14 2.18
CA ARG A 33 -23.39 -3.44 1.12
C ARG A 33 -23.00 -2.86 -0.25
N GLY A 34 -21.71 -2.94 -0.60
CA GLY A 34 -21.20 -2.45 -1.89
C GLY A 34 -21.01 -0.93 -2.00
N LYS A 35 -21.23 -0.16 -0.92
CA LYS A 35 -20.97 1.28 -0.89
C LYS A 35 -19.87 1.63 0.11
N PHE A 36 -19.11 2.67 -0.21
CA PHE A 36 -18.14 3.24 0.72
C PHE A 36 -18.87 4.11 1.75
N ILE A 37 -18.58 3.90 3.02
CA ILE A 37 -19.12 4.69 4.12
C ILE A 37 -18.00 5.13 5.05
N ILE A 38 -18.12 6.32 5.63
CA ILE A 38 -17.19 6.81 6.65
C ILE A 38 -17.39 5.99 7.94
N THR A 39 -16.30 5.62 8.60
CA THR A 39 -16.33 4.92 9.89
C THR A 39 -15.36 5.54 10.90
N THR A 40 -15.79 5.58 12.16
CA THR A 40 -14.98 6.02 13.30
C THR A 40 -14.48 4.86 14.16
N SER A 41 -15.02 3.65 13.98
CA SER A 41 -14.76 2.49 14.85
C SER A 41 -13.33 1.95 14.76
N THR A 42 -12.56 2.37 13.75
CA THR A 42 -11.24 1.80 13.41
C THR A 42 -10.07 2.70 13.81
N LYS A 43 -10.31 3.66 14.72
CA LYS A 43 -9.33 4.70 15.10
C LYS A 43 -8.01 4.11 15.60
N CYS A 44 -8.06 3.02 16.38
CA CYS A 44 -6.86 2.36 16.92
C CYS A 44 -6.02 1.67 15.82
N GLN A 45 -6.68 0.95 14.90
CA GLN A 45 -5.99 0.29 13.79
C GLN A 45 -5.34 1.30 12.84
N ARG A 46 -6.05 2.40 12.54
CA ARG A 46 -5.49 3.51 11.76
C ARG A 46 -4.28 4.13 12.43
N LEU A 47 -4.37 4.42 13.73
CA LEU A 47 -3.24 4.96 14.48
C LEU A 47 -2.05 3.99 14.46
N THR A 48 -2.30 2.69 14.61
CA THR A 48 -1.27 1.65 14.56
C THR A 48 -0.58 1.61 13.20
N ALA A 49 -1.33 1.67 12.09
CA ALA A 49 -0.77 1.72 10.74
C ALA A 49 0.09 2.98 10.53
N ILE A 50 -0.39 4.15 10.94
CA ILE A 50 0.36 5.42 10.86
C ILE A 50 1.65 5.34 11.68
N LEU A 51 1.57 4.86 12.91
CA LEU A 51 2.75 4.69 13.77
C LEU A 51 3.77 3.71 13.17
N ALA A 52 3.30 2.61 12.57
CA ALA A 52 4.18 1.66 11.90
C ALA A 52 4.91 2.29 10.70
N ILE A 53 4.20 3.10 9.89
CA ILE A 53 4.81 3.84 8.76
C ILE A 53 5.83 4.86 9.27
N LEU A 54 5.45 5.67 10.27
CA LEU A 54 6.34 6.67 10.86
C LEU A 54 7.60 6.04 11.47
N LEU A 55 7.45 4.90 12.14
CA LEU A 55 8.57 4.19 12.73
C LEU A 55 9.58 3.73 11.67
N HIS A 56 9.12 3.12 10.57
CA HIS A 56 10.02 2.70 9.48
C HIS A 56 10.62 3.89 8.74
N PHE A 57 9.88 5.00 8.62
CA PHE A 57 10.39 6.27 8.11
C PHE A 57 11.54 6.81 8.96
N VAL A 58 11.36 6.86 10.28
CA VAL A 58 12.41 7.30 11.21
C VAL A 58 13.62 6.38 11.17
N VAL A 59 13.42 5.06 11.06
CA VAL A 59 14.52 4.09 10.90
C VAL A 59 15.34 4.37 9.63
N ALA A 60 14.69 4.54 8.49
CA ALA A 60 15.37 4.83 7.22
C ALA A 60 16.08 6.21 7.26
N LEU A 61 15.39 7.23 7.78
CA LEU A 61 15.96 8.57 7.92
C LEU A 61 17.17 8.59 8.84
N LYS A 62 17.07 7.94 10.01
CA LYS A 62 18.18 7.80 10.95
C LYS A 62 19.37 7.13 10.28
N TRP A 63 19.16 6.06 9.53
CA TRP A 63 20.27 5.39 8.83
C TRP A 63 21.00 6.34 7.88
N VAL A 64 20.27 7.12 7.08
CA VAL A 64 20.87 8.10 6.15
C VAL A 64 21.62 9.19 6.91
N LEU A 65 21.02 9.74 7.98
CA LEU A 65 21.65 10.77 8.81
C LEU A 65 22.92 10.25 9.48
N ASP A 66 22.94 9.02 9.98
CA ASP A 66 24.14 8.42 10.57
C ASP A 66 25.27 8.31 9.53
N GLN A 67 24.96 7.94 8.28
CA GLN A 67 25.96 7.89 7.21
C GLN A 67 26.51 9.27 6.82
N TRP A 68 25.71 10.33 6.95
CA TRP A 68 26.08 11.70 6.58
C TRP A 68 26.86 12.40 7.69
N LEU A 69 26.40 12.27 8.93
CA LEU A 69 26.99 12.94 10.10
C LEU A 69 28.25 12.21 10.60
N TYR A 70 28.29 10.89 10.46
CA TYR A 70 29.40 10.04 10.94
C TYR A 70 29.86 9.09 9.82
N PRO A 71 30.47 9.61 8.74
CA PRO A 71 30.88 8.79 7.61
C PRO A 71 31.93 7.76 8.04
N LYS A 72 31.69 6.49 7.69
CA LYS A 72 32.63 5.39 7.93
C LYS A 72 33.71 5.35 6.84
N SER A 73 34.91 4.90 7.19
CA SER A 73 35.98 4.56 6.24
C SER A 73 36.21 3.04 6.25
N PRO A 74 35.99 2.32 5.13
CA PRO A 74 35.54 2.83 3.83
C PRO A 74 34.05 3.23 3.82
N ALA A 75 33.69 4.10 2.86
CA ALA A 75 32.32 4.55 2.68
C ALA A 75 31.36 3.39 2.35
N SER A 76 30.10 3.53 2.75
CA SER A 76 29.06 2.56 2.40
C SER A 76 28.86 2.49 0.87
N PRO A 77 28.59 1.29 0.31
CA PRO A 77 28.29 1.16 -1.11
C PRO A 77 27.10 2.03 -1.56
N ILE A 78 27.19 2.62 -2.75
CA ILE A 78 26.19 3.56 -3.31
C ILE A 78 24.77 2.99 -3.31
N TRP A 79 24.62 1.71 -3.66
CA TRP A 79 23.31 1.06 -3.73
C TRP A 79 22.54 1.08 -2.40
N LYS A 80 23.24 1.13 -1.25
CA LYS A 80 22.59 1.22 0.07
C LYS A 80 21.91 2.58 0.25
N TYR A 81 22.55 3.66 -0.18
CA TYR A 81 21.94 5.00 -0.18
C TYR A 81 20.72 5.05 -1.10
N VAL A 82 20.85 4.52 -2.32
CA VAL A 82 19.75 4.47 -3.29
C VAL A 82 18.53 3.77 -2.68
N LEU A 83 18.72 2.58 -2.09
CA LEU A 83 17.65 1.84 -1.43
C LEU A 83 17.00 2.65 -0.30
N MET A 84 17.80 3.29 0.55
CA MET A 84 17.29 4.05 1.70
C MET A 84 16.57 5.33 1.29
N TYR A 85 17.01 6.03 0.25
CA TYR A 85 16.27 7.15 -0.33
C TYR A 85 14.94 6.71 -0.92
N TYR A 86 14.91 5.57 -1.64
CA TYR A 86 13.64 5.00 -2.10
C TYR A 86 12.70 4.69 -0.94
N CYS A 87 13.19 4.09 0.15
CA CYS A 87 12.39 3.87 1.34
C CYS A 87 11.84 5.18 1.92
N ILE A 88 12.67 6.22 2.10
CA ILE A 88 12.24 7.53 2.64
C ILE A 88 11.15 8.15 1.75
N ILE A 89 11.37 8.21 0.44
CA ILE A 89 10.40 8.79 -0.50
C ILE A 89 9.10 7.98 -0.49
N PHE A 90 9.18 6.66 -0.53
CA PHE A 90 8.01 5.78 -0.54
C PHE A 90 7.19 5.90 0.75
N PHE A 91 7.85 5.84 1.91
CA PHE A 91 7.19 5.96 3.22
C PHE A 91 6.60 7.35 3.42
N GLY A 92 7.31 8.39 2.98
CA GLY A 92 6.82 9.78 2.99
C GLY A 92 5.59 9.95 2.10
N ALA A 93 5.61 9.41 0.88
CA ALA A 93 4.48 9.46 -0.05
C ALA A 93 3.25 8.72 0.49
N ILE A 94 3.44 7.53 1.08
CA ILE A 94 2.36 6.77 1.73
C ILE A 94 1.80 7.55 2.91
N GLY A 95 2.65 8.09 3.78
CA GLY A 95 2.23 8.89 4.93
C GLY A 95 1.41 10.11 4.49
N ALA A 96 1.92 10.87 3.51
CA ALA A 96 1.23 12.02 2.94
C ALA A 96 -0.12 11.64 2.32
N PHE A 97 -0.18 10.52 1.58
CA PHE A 97 -1.41 10.01 1.00
C PHE A 97 -2.44 9.61 2.07
N VAL A 98 -2.03 8.89 3.12
CA VAL A 98 -2.92 8.51 4.24
C VAL A 98 -3.49 9.75 4.93
N VAL A 99 -2.66 10.78 5.17
CA VAL A 99 -3.09 12.05 5.73
C VAL A 99 -4.08 12.75 4.80
N HIS A 100 -3.74 12.87 3.50
CA HIS A 100 -4.57 13.52 2.50
C HIS A 100 -5.96 12.88 2.40
N ILE A 101 -6.03 11.55 2.28
CA ILE A 101 -7.29 10.80 2.25
C ILE A 101 -8.05 10.90 3.57
N SER A 102 -7.35 11.04 4.70
CA SER A 102 -8.00 11.23 6.00
C SER A 102 -8.65 12.60 6.14
N LEU A 103 -8.04 13.63 5.56
CA LEU A 103 -8.58 14.99 5.50
C LEU A 103 -9.76 15.07 4.52
N LEU A 104 -9.61 14.49 3.32
CA LEU A 104 -10.61 14.53 2.26
C LEU A 104 -11.50 13.27 2.22
N LYS A 105 -11.83 12.74 3.40
CA LYS A 105 -12.55 11.46 3.51
C LYS A 105 -13.98 11.53 2.96
N GLU A 106 -14.63 12.68 3.06
CA GLU A 106 -16.00 12.90 2.59
C GLU A 106 -16.03 12.96 1.06
N GLU A 107 -15.12 13.74 0.48
CA GLU A 107 -14.92 13.88 -0.95
C GLU A 107 -14.48 12.57 -1.59
N THR A 108 -13.58 11.82 -0.93
CA THR A 108 -13.14 10.50 -1.41
C THR A 108 -14.31 9.53 -1.45
N VAL A 109 -15.12 9.45 -0.39
CA VAL A 109 -16.30 8.57 -0.34
C VAL A 109 -17.34 9.00 -1.38
N PHE A 110 -17.56 10.30 -1.54
CA PHE A 110 -18.45 10.85 -2.56
C PHE A 110 -17.97 10.44 -3.97
N LEU A 111 -16.70 10.72 -4.31
CA LEU A 111 -16.10 10.40 -5.60
C LEU A 111 -16.25 8.90 -5.95
N LEU A 112 -15.90 8.02 -5.01
CA LEU A 112 -15.95 6.57 -5.23
C LEU A 112 -17.39 6.07 -5.41
N ASN A 113 -18.33 6.56 -4.60
CA ASN A 113 -19.73 6.17 -4.72
C ASN A 113 -20.38 6.73 -5.99
N SER A 114 -20.03 7.95 -6.40
CA SER A 114 -20.47 8.52 -7.68
C SER A 114 -19.91 7.73 -8.87
N ALA A 115 -18.64 7.33 -8.82
CA ALA A 115 -18.06 6.48 -9.86
C ALA A 115 -18.77 5.11 -9.96
N LEU A 116 -19.07 4.47 -8.82
CA LEU A 116 -19.88 3.25 -8.77
C LEU A 116 -21.29 3.46 -9.38
N GLN A 117 -21.95 4.57 -9.05
CA GLN A 117 -23.28 4.88 -9.55
C GLN A 117 -23.28 5.11 -11.06
N VAL A 118 -22.35 5.92 -11.58
CA VAL A 118 -22.26 6.23 -13.02
C VAL A 118 -22.01 4.95 -13.83
N GLU A 119 -21.12 4.07 -13.39
CA GLU A 119 -20.90 2.80 -14.08
C GLU A 119 -22.14 1.89 -14.02
N GLN A 120 -22.83 1.85 -12.87
CA GLN A 120 -24.06 1.08 -12.73
C GLN A 120 -25.17 1.61 -13.66
N ASP A 121 -25.33 2.92 -13.76
CA ASP A 121 -26.30 3.57 -14.66
C ASP A 121 -25.96 3.32 -16.13
N SER A 122 -24.67 3.40 -16.49
CA SER A 122 -24.17 3.01 -17.83
C SER A 122 -24.54 1.56 -18.17
N LYS A 123 -24.32 0.64 -17.23
CA LYS A 123 -24.63 -0.77 -17.41
C LYS A 123 -26.13 -1.02 -17.58
N MET A 124 -26.99 -0.32 -16.81
CA MET A 124 -28.44 -0.44 -16.94
C MET A 124 -28.96 0.04 -18.30
N ARG A 125 -28.23 0.95 -18.97
CA ARG A 125 -28.50 1.39 -20.34
C ARG A 125 -27.96 0.44 -21.42
N GLY A 126 -27.39 -0.70 -21.03
CA GLY A 126 -26.84 -1.69 -21.95
C GLY A 126 -25.39 -1.45 -22.36
N ASN A 127 -24.70 -0.47 -21.77
CA ASN A 127 -23.31 -0.16 -22.10
C ASN A 127 -22.36 -0.88 -21.13
N SER A 128 -21.70 -1.93 -21.60
CA SER A 128 -20.68 -2.68 -20.87
C SER A 128 -19.29 -2.43 -21.46
N ILE A 129 -18.59 -1.42 -20.94
CA ILE A 129 -17.22 -1.10 -21.33
C ILE A 129 -16.28 -1.47 -20.17
N VAL A 130 -15.41 -2.44 -20.41
CA VAL A 130 -14.36 -2.85 -19.47
C VAL A 130 -13.02 -2.85 -20.22
N HIS A 131 -12.10 -1.98 -19.80
CA HIS A 131 -10.79 -1.92 -20.42
C HIS A 131 -9.88 -3.06 -19.90
N LYS A 132 -9.27 -3.81 -20.82
CA LYS A 132 -8.41 -4.97 -20.49
C LYS A 132 -7.22 -4.60 -19.61
N TYR A 133 -6.62 -3.43 -19.82
CA TYR A 133 -5.48 -2.99 -19.01
C TYR A 133 -5.87 -2.80 -17.53
N TYR A 134 -7.10 -2.34 -17.24
CA TYR A 134 -7.58 -2.16 -15.88
C TYR A 134 -7.69 -3.50 -15.14
N ILE A 135 -8.15 -4.55 -15.82
CA ILE A 135 -8.20 -5.92 -15.27
C ILE A 135 -6.78 -6.39 -14.90
N VAL A 136 -5.81 -6.22 -15.81
CA VAL A 136 -4.41 -6.60 -15.57
C VAL A 136 -3.85 -5.82 -14.39
N PHE A 137 -4.13 -4.52 -14.32
CA PHE A 137 -3.66 -3.66 -13.24
C PHE A 137 -4.23 -4.05 -11.87
N VAL A 138 -5.53 -4.35 -11.79
CA VAL A 138 -6.17 -4.88 -10.57
C VAL A 138 -5.55 -6.23 -10.18
N ALA A 139 -5.30 -7.12 -11.14
CA ALA A 139 -4.68 -8.41 -10.87
C ALA A 139 -3.26 -8.25 -10.31
N LEU A 140 -2.44 -7.38 -10.89
CA LEU A 140 -1.10 -7.05 -10.39
C LEU A 140 -1.15 -6.47 -8.98
N SER A 141 -2.07 -5.54 -8.71
CA SER A 141 -2.28 -4.97 -7.36
C SER A 141 -2.65 -6.05 -6.34
N MET A 142 -3.52 -6.99 -6.70
CA MET A 142 -3.93 -8.10 -5.84
C MET A 142 -2.76 -9.05 -5.55
N MET A 143 -1.92 -9.33 -6.54
CA MET A 143 -0.69 -10.12 -6.35
C MET A 143 0.30 -9.39 -5.45
N GLY A 144 0.45 -8.07 -5.62
CA GLY A 144 1.31 -7.24 -4.77
C GLY A 144 0.92 -7.29 -3.30
N ILE A 145 -0.37 -7.13 -2.99
CA ILE A 145 -0.91 -7.20 -1.61
C ILE A 145 -0.57 -8.54 -0.93
N ILE A 146 -0.43 -9.62 -1.69
CA ILE A 146 -0.12 -10.96 -1.15
C ILE A 146 1.39 -11.20 -1.09
N LEU A 147 2.09 -11.01 -2.21
CA LEU A 147 3.49 -11.40 -2.35
C LEU A 147 4.44 -10.47 -1.60
N MET A 148 4.17 -9.17 -1.59
CA MET A 148 5.10 -8.19 -1.00
C MET A 148 5.23 -8.37 0.53
N PRO A 149 4.15 -8.56 1.31
CA PRO A 149 4.28 -8.85 2.74
C PRO A 149 5.02 -10.15 3.03
N ILE A 150 4.78 -11.20 2.24
CA ILE A 150 5.52 -12.47 2.37
C ILE A 150 7.01 -12.25 2.12
N ALA A 151 7.37 -11.51 1.07
CA ALA A 151 8.76 -11.17 0.77
C ALA A 151 9.41 -10.38 1.91
N CYS A 152 8.72 -9.37 2.44
CA CYS A 152 9.19 -8.58 3.58
C CYS A 152 9.32 -9.41 4.87
N PHE A 153 8.43 -10.37 5.11
CA PHE A 153 8.53 -11.30 6.23
C PHE A 153 9.77 -12.21 6.09
N MET A 154 9.96 -12.83 4.93
CA MET A 154 11.13 -13.66 4.67
C MET A 154 12.42 -12.84 4.77
N PHE A 155 12.40 -11.59 4.30
CA PHE A 155 13.51 -10.66 4.43
C PHE A 155 13.82 -10.34 5.90
N GLY A 156 12.81 -10.07 6.73
CA GLY A 156 12.98 -9.82 8.17
C GLY A 156 13.62 -11.01 8.90
N LEU A 157 13.24 -12.24 8.53
CA LEU A 157 13.81 -13.46 9.11
C LEU A 157 15.25 -13.70 8.66
N LEU A 158 15.52 -13.57 7.36
CA LEU A 158 16.82 -13.92 6.78
C LEU A 158 17.87 -12.82 6.98
N ARG A 159 17.44 -11.55 7.02
CA ARG A 159 18.31 -10.36 7.06
C ARG A 159 17.81 -9.32 8.09
N PRO A 160 17.73 -9.67 9.40
CA PRO A 160 17.20 -8.76 10.42
C PRO A 160 18.06 -7.51 10.62
N CYS A 161 19.35 -7.52 10.27
CA CYS A 161 20.22 -6.35 10.39
C CYS A 161 20.15 -5.40 9.17
N MET A 162 19.37 -5.71 8.14
CA MET A 162 19.25 -4.88 6.94
C MET A 162 18.04 -3.92 7.06
N PRO A 163 18.24 -2.59 7.05
CA PRO A 163 17.14 -1.63 7.02
C PRO A 163 16.16 -1.91 5.87
N PRO A 164 14.85 -1.63 6.02
CA PRO A 164 14.22 -0.83 7.07
C PRO A 164 13.76 -1.63 8.30
N THR A 165 14.27 -2.85 8.53
CA THR A 165 13.94 -3.62 9.73
C THR A 165 14.28 -2.81 10.98
N LEU A 166 13.38 -2.81 11.97
CA LEU A 166 13.59 -2.07 13.21
C LEU A 166 14.85 -2.53 13.97
N THR A 167 15.15 -3.83 13.88
CA THR A 167 16.33 -4.46 14.49
C THR A 167 17.65 -3.89 13.97
N SER A 168 17.70 -3.37 12.74
CA SER A 168 18.92 -2.75 12.17
C SER A 168 19.39 -1.50 12.91
N VAL A 169 18.49 -0.82 13.63
CA VAL A 169 18.80 0.43 14.34
C VAL A 169 18.78 0.27 15.86
N ILE A 170 17.86 -0.54 16.39
CA ILE A 170 17.74 -0.73 17.84
C ILE A 170 18.81 -1.68 18.38
N TYR A 171 19.21 -2.68 17.60
CA TYR A 171 20.08 -3.73 18.09
C TYR A 171 21.55 -3.38 17.89
N LEU A 172 22.23 -2.99 18.97
CA LEU A 172 23.64 -2.58 18.98
C LEU A 172 24.62 -3.62 18.41
N LYS A 173 24.22 -4.90 18.29
CA LYS A 173 25.10 -5.93 17.70
C LYS A 173 25.05 -6.00 16.17
N CYS A 174 24.10 -5.33 15.50
CA CYS A 174 24.12 -5.21 14.05
C CYS A 174 25.18 -4.17 13.64
N LYS A 175 26.40 -4.62 13.33
CA LYS A 175 27.51 -3.76 12.84
C LYS A 175 27.47 -3.61 11.33
N SER A 176 27.00 -4.63 10.62
CA SER A 176 26.84 -4.72 9.17
C SER A 176 25.44 -5.22 8.78
N TRP A 177 25.03 -4.94 7.53
CA TRP A 177 23.80 -5.47 6.95
C TRP A 177 23.86 -6.98 6.72
N ASP A 178 25.08 -7.52 6.61
CA ASP A 178 25.35 -8.94 6.38
C ASP A 178 25.47 -9.75 7.67
N ASP A 179 25.41 -9.09 8.83
CA ASP A 179 25.50 -9.77 10.11
C ASP A 179 24.32 -10.74 10.29
N HIS A 180 24.65 -11.97 10.67
CA HIS A 180 23.67 -13.03 10.92
C HIS A 180 22.95 -12.84 12.26
N VAL A 181 21.92 -13.68 12.44
CA VAL A 181 20.98 -13.73 13.59
C VAL A 181 21.67 -14.12 14.91
N SER A 182 22.64 -13.32 15.36
CA SER A 182 23.01 -13.27 16.78
C SER A 182 22.02 -12.41 17.59
N THR A 183 21.08 -11.76 16.90
CA THR A 183 19.94 -11.05 17.45
C THR A 183 19.02 -12.06 18.12
N GLY A 184 18.69 -11.84 19.40
CA GLY A 184 17.82 -12.74 20.14
C GLY A 184 16.51 -13.00 19.39
N ILE A 185 16.06 -14.26 19.36
CA ILE A 185 14.89 -14.74 18.60
C ILE A 185 13.67 -13.83 18.81
N PHE A 186 13.47 -13.34 20.04
CA PHE A 186 12.40 -12.41 20.37
C PHE A 186 12.40 -11.13 19.51
N PHE A 187 13.53 -10.42 19.45
CA PHE A 187 13.63 -9.16 18.68
C PHE A 187 13.50 -9.39 17.18
N THR A 188 14.08 -10.49 16.68
CA THR A 188 13.96 -10.90 15.27
C THR A 188 12.49 -11.18 14.91
N THR A 189 11.78 -11.93 15.74
CA THR A 189 10.36 -12.24 15.53
C THR A 189 9.50 -10.98 15.59
N CYS A 190 9.66 -10.14 16.62
CA CYS A 190 8.92 -8.89 16.74
C CYS A 190 9.19 -7.94 15.56
N GLY A 191 10.45 -7.75 15.18
CA GLY A 191 10.83 -6.91 14.05
C GLY A 191 10.27 -7.41 12.72
N THR A 192 10.25 -8.73 12.53
CA THR A 192 9.70 -9.37 11.33
C THR A 192 8.18 -9.21 11.26
N ILE A 193 7.45 -9.46 12.35
CA ILE A 193 6.00 -9.26 12.40
C ILE A 193 5.64 -7.81 12.11
N LEU A 194 6.41 -6.87 12.68
CA LEU A 194 6.22 -5.45 12.46
C LEU A 194 6.48 -5.04 11.01
N LEU A 195 7.53 -5.60 10.38
CA LEU A 195 7.84 -5.36 8.97
C LEU A 195 6.77 -5.98 8.04
N TYR A 196 6.25 -7.15 8.37
CA TYR A 196 5.12 -7.75 7.65
C TYR A 196 3.87 -6.86 7.75
N TYR A 197 3.53 -6.40 8.95
CA TYR A 197 2.38 -5.51 9.14
C TYR A 197 2.55 -4.19 8.38
N PHE A 198 3.73 -3.58 8.47
CA PHE A 198 4.07 -2.36 7.74
C PHE A 198 3.95 -2.55 6.22
N SER A 199 4.58 -3.59 5.66
CA SER A 199 4.57 -3.85 4.21
C SER A 199 3.17 -4.12 3.69
N LEU A 200 2.35 -4.85 4.45
CA LEU A 200 0.95 -5.09 4.13
C LEU A 200 0.15 -3.78 4.13
N ALA A 201 0.30 -2.94 5.15
CA ALA A 201 -0.36 -1.63 5.21
C ALA A 201 0.08 -0.71 4.08
N ALA A 202 1.38 -0.67 3.79
CA ALA A 202 1.97 0.16 2.74
C ALA A 202 1.46 -0.22 1.35
N VAL A 203 1.52 -1.52 1.01
CA VAL A 203 1.11 -2.02 -0.31
C VAL A 203 -0.40 -1.95 -0.49
N ALA A 204 -1.17 -2.26 0.56
CA ALA A 204 -2.62 -2.09 0.53
C ALA A 204 -3.01 -0.62 0.33
N THR A 205 -2.27 0.32 0.96
CA THR A 205 -2.48 1.76 0.77
C THR A 205 -2.17 2.19 -0.65
N ALA A 206 -1.02 1.77 -1.21
CA ALA A 206 -0.63 2.08 -2.58
C ALA A 206 -1.63 1.51 -3.59
N ALA A 207 -2.03 0.24 -3.44
CA ALA A 207 -3.00 -0.42 -4.30
C ALA A 207 -4.37 0.28 -4.25
N PHE A 208 -4.82 0.68 -3.06
CA PHE A 208 -6.05 1.45 -2.89
C PHE A 208 -5.94 2.82 -3.55
N GLY A 209 -4.88 3.58 -3.27
CA GLY A 209 -4.72 4.93 -3.79
C GLY A 209 -4.64 4.96 -5.31
N ILE A 210 -3.77 4.14 -5.89
CA ILE A 210 -3.56 4.14 -7.34
C ILE A 210 -4.77 3.53 -8.05
N THR A 211 -5.15 2.29 -7.70
CA THR A 211 -6.17 1.56 -8.48
C THR A 211 -7.59 2.04 -8.22
N ILE A 212 -7.92 2.40 -6.97
CA ILE A 212 -9.29 2.69 -6.55
C ILE A 212 -9.55 4.19 -6.54
N VAL A 213 -8.64 5.00 -5.99
CA VAL A 213 -8.87 6.46 -5.88
C VAL A 213 -8.52 7.20 -7.17
N LEU A 214 -7.46 6.80 -7.89
CA LEU A 214 -7.02 7.49 -9.10
C LEU A 214 -7.55 6.84 -10.38
N ASP A 215 -7.25 5.55 -10.58
CA ASP A 215 -7.55 4.90 -11.86
C ASP A 215 -9.03 4.66 -12.05
N TYR A 216 -9.74 4.13 -11.04
CA TYR A 216 -11.15 3.79 -11.20
C TYR A 216 -12.06 4.98 -11.61
N PRO A 217 -12.01 6.16 -10.94
CA PRO A 217 -12.77 7.31 -11.41
C PRO A 217 -12.36 7.78 -12.81
N THR A 218 -11.09 7.59 -13.19
CA THR A 218 -10.61 7.90 -14.53
C THR A 218 -11.21 6.95 -15.56
N GLU A 219 -11.27 5.66 -15.28
CA GLU A 219 -11.98 4.67 -16.12
C GLU A 219 -13.44 5.05 -16.34
N VAL A 220 -14.15 5.42 -15.27
CA VAL A 220 -15.55 5.82 -15.36
C VAL A 220 -15.73 7.08 -16.19
N LYS A 221 -14.81 8.06 -16.10
CA LYS A 221 -14.81 9.25 -16.96
C LYS A 221 -14.59 8.87 -18.43
N LEU A 222 -13.69 7.93 -18.73
CA LEU A 222 -13.47 7.47 -20.10
C LEU A 222 -14.72 6.78 -20.68
N ILE A 223 -15.40 5.97 -19.87
CA ILE A 223 -16.69 5.37 -20.24
C ILE A 223 -17.70 6.48 -20.58
N LEU A 224 -17.84 7.49 -19.71
CA LEU A 224 -18.77 8.60 -19.94
C LEU A 224 -18.48 9.36 -21.25
N ILE A 225 -17.21 9.63 -21.53
CA ILE A 225 -16.78 10.30 -22.78
C ILE A 225 -17.11 9.44 -24.01
N ASP A 226 -16.90 8.12 -23.96
CA ASP A 226 -17.26 7.22 -25.06
C ASP A 226 -18.78 7.24 -25.32
N LEU A 227 -19.58 7.31 -24.25
CA LEU A 227 -21.03 7.39 -24.37
C LEU A 227 -21.53 8.71 -24.96
N MET A 228 -20.85 9.83 -24.68
CA MET A 228 -21.22 11.13 -25.23
C MET A 228 -20.89 11.27 -26.73
N LYS A 229 -19.99 10.42 -27.25
CA LYS A 229 -19.62 10.42 -28.68
C LYS A 229 -20.58 9.60 -29.55
N ARG A 230 -21.44 8.78 -28.95
CA ARG A 230 -22.44 7.95 -29.64
C ARG A 230 -23.79 8.63 -29.65
#